data_AF-A0AAW5RY06-F1
#
_entry.id   AF-A0AAW5RY06-F1
#
_cell.length_a   1.000
_cell.length_b   1.000
_cell.length_c   1.000
_cell.angle_alpha   90.00
_cell.angle_beta   90.00
_cell.angle_gamma   90.00
#
_symmetry.space_group_name_H-M   'P 1'
#
loop_
_entity.id
_entity.type
_entity.pdbx_description
1 polymer ?
#
loop_
_entity_poly.entity_id
_entity_poly.type
_entity_poly.pdbx_seq_one_letter_code
_entity_poly.pdbx_strand_id
1 'polypeptide(L)'
;MPTGNVIAGIGLYIAINVPVFIKMNQYTGTSEHRHTVMAIGAVALAVIALLGGGALLLAHNRSTKAIGLGLIIGWALISVLSAGYCTGLNPSDYRSY
;
A
#
# COMPACT_ATOMS: atom_id res chain seq x y z
N MET A 1 -1.06 22.41 -6.85
CA MET A 1 -1.59 21.03 -6.76
C MET A 1 -2.28 20.90 -5.41
N PRO A 2 -3.43 20.24 -5.28
CA PRO A 2 -4.08 20.05 -3.98
C PRO A 2 -3.31 18.97 -3.18
N THR A 3 -2.20 19.37 -2.57
CA THR A 3 -1.28 18.49 -1.81
C THR A 3 -2.01 17.76 -0.68
N GLY A 4 -2.98 18.43 -0.05
CA GLY A 4 -3.82 17.82 0.99
C GLY A 4 -4.59 16.58 0.51
N ASN A 5 -5.05 16.57 -0.75
CA ASN A 5 -5.76 15.42 -1.32
C ASN A 5 -4.83 14.24 -1.62
N VAL A 6 -3.56 14.51 -1.97
CA VAL A 6 -2.55 13.45 -2.12
C VAL A 6 -2.28 12.81 -0.77
N ILE A 7 -2.05 13.62 0.27
CA ILE A 7 -1.82 13.14 1.64
C ILE A 7 -3.03 12.34 2.14
N ALA A 8 -4.25 12.83 1.89
CA ALA A 8 -5.46 12.11 2.22
C ALA A 8 -5.56 10.76 1.49
N GLY A 9 -5.17 10.69 0.21
CA GLY A 9 -5.10 9.43 -0.53
C GLY A 9 -4.08 8.43 0.03
N ILE A 10 -2.91 8.91 0.48
CA ILE A 10 -1.91 8.09 1.17
C ILE A 10 -2.49 7.54 2.47
N GLY A 11 -3.06 8.42 3.30
CA GLY A 11 -3.71 8.04 4.56
C GLY A 11 -4.84 7.04 4.36
N LEU A 12 -5.66 7.23 3.32
CA LEU A 12 -6.73 6.30 2.95
C LEU A 12 -6.17 4.93 2.58
N TYR A 13 -5.10 4.86 1.79
CA TYR A 13 -4.48 3.58 1.46
C TYR A 13 -3.97 2.85 2.72
N ILE A 14 -3.30 3.57 3.64
CA ILE A 14 -2.81 2.99 4.91
C ILE A 14 -3.99 2.48 5.75
N ALA A 15 -5.06 3.27 5.85
CA ALA A 15 -6.27 2.90 6.58
C ALA A 15 -6.97 1.65 6.02
N ILE A 16 -6.79 1.36 4.72
CA ILE A 16 -7.27 0.11 4.09
C ILE A 16 -6.28 -1.03 4.29
N ASN A 17 -4.97 -0.76 4.15
CA ASN A 17 -3.92 -1.78 4.19
C ASN A 17 -3.81 -2.45 5.57
N VAL A 18 -3.80 -1.67 6.65
CA VAL A 18 -3.66 -2.18 8.03
C VAL A 18 -4.75 -3.20 8.41
N PRO A 19 -6.06 -2.92 8.28
CA PRO A 19 -7.09 -3.88 8.63
C PRO A 19 -7.07 -5.12 7.72
N VAL A 20 -6.75 -4.97 6.43
CA VAL A 20 -6.60 -6.12 5.52
C VAL A 20 -5.45 -7.02 5.98
N PHE A 21 -4.30 -6.43 6.33
CA PHE A 21 -3.16 -7.18 6.86
C PHE A 21 -3.52 -7.93 8.15
N ILE A 22 -4.19 -7.28 9.11
CA ILE A 22 -4.64 -7.92 10.36
C ILE A 22 -5.57 -9.10 10.04
N LYS A 23 -6.54 -8.93 9.14
CA LYS A 23 -7.46 -10.00 8.75
C LYS A 23 -6.74 -11.18 8.08
N MET A 24 -5.85 -10.92 7.13
CA MET A 24 -5.08 -11.98 6.48
C MET A 24 -4.16 -12.72 7.46
N ASN A 25 -3.59 -12.02 8.44
CA ASN A 25 -2.80 -12.64 9.50
C ASN A 25 -3.65 -13.56 10.42
N GLN A 26 -4.90 -13.18 10.69
CA GLN A 26 -5.83 -14.05 11.43
C GLN A 26 -6.17 -15.32 10.63
N TYR A 27 -6.48 -15.19 9.33
CA TYR A 27 -6.79 -16.34 8.47
C TYR A 27 -5.60 -17.29 8.29
N THR A 28 -4.39 -16.76 8.19
CA THR A 28 -3.18 -17.60 8.10
C THR A 28 -2.89 -18.37 9.38
N GLY A 29 -3.41 -17.97 10.54
CA GLY A 29 -3.29 -18.76 11.78
C GLY A 29 -4.03 -20.10 11.75
N THR A 30 -5.02 -20.24 10.84
CA THR A 30 -5.90 -21.42 10.76
C THR A 30 -5.78 -22.16 9.42
N SER A 31 -4.87 -21.74 8.54
CA SER A 31 -4.81 -22.21 7.15
C SER A 31 -3.47 -22.89 6.85
N GLU A 32 -3.50 -24.08 6.23
CA GLU A 32 -2.29 -24.75 5.70
C GLU A 32 -1.62 -23.93 4.57
N HIS A 33 -2.38 -23.06 3.90
CA HIS A 33 -1.95 -22.28 2.72
C HIS A 33 -1.60 -20.82 3.06
N ARG A 34 -0.76 -20.62 4.07
CA ARG A 34 -0.51 -19.28 4.66
C ARG A 34 0.00 -18.26 3.62
N HIS A 35 0.95 -18.67 2.79
CA HIS A 35 1.52 -17.81 1.75
C HIS A 35 0.48 -17.39 0.70
N THR A 36 -0.39 -18.30 0.30
CA THR A 36 -1.43 -18.03 -0.69
C THR A 36 -2.44 -17.01 -0.18
N VAL A 37 -2.88 -17.15 1.08
CA VAL A 37 -3.82 -16.19 1.70
C VAL A 37 -3.23 -14.78 1.76
N MET A 38 -1.96 -14.66 2.18
CA MET A 38 -1.27 -13.36 2.18
C MET A 38 -1.08 -12.79 0.78
N ALA A 39 -0.72 -13.63 -0.20
CA ALA A 39 -0.54 -13.21 -1.59
C ALA A 39 -1.85 -12.67 -2.18
N ILE A 40 -2.98 -13.32 -1.93
CA ILE A 40 -4.30 -12.85 -2.37
C ILE A 40 -4.61 -11.47 -1.77
N GLY A 41 -4.36 -11.27 -0.48
CA GLY A 41 -4.54 -9.97 0.18
C GLY A 41 -3.66 -8.88 -0.42
N ALA A 42 -2.39 -9.19 -0.69
CA ALA A 42 -1.45 -8.25 -1.32
C ALA A 42 -1.88 -7.87 -2.74
N VAL A 43 -2.31 -8.84 -3.56
CA VAL A 43 -2.81 -8.60 -4.92
C VAL A 43 -4.09 -7.75 -4.89
N ALA A 44 -5.02 -8.04 -3.98
CA ALA A 44 -6.25 -7.25 -3.84
C ALA A 44 -5.93 -5.78 -3.48
N LEU A 45 -4.99 -5.55 -2.55
CA LEU A 45 -4.53 -4.21 -2.19
C LEU A 45 -3.84 -3.49 -3.35
N ALA A 46 -3.03 -4.19 -4.14
CA ALA A 46 -2.41 -3.65 -5.34
C ALA A 46 -3.45 -3.26 -6.39
N VAL A 47 -4.48 -4.10 -6.60
CA VAL A 47 -5.60 -3.81 -7.48
C VAL A 47 -6.35 -2.56 -7.02
N ILE A 48 -6.68 -2.43 -5.74
CA ILE A 48 -7.36 -1.25 -5.20
C ILE A 48 -6.53 0.01 -5.46
N ALA A 49 -5.22 -0.04 -5.23
CA ALA A 49 -4.35 1.11 -5.43
C ALA A 49 -4.17 1.46 -6.91
N LEU A 50 -3.86 0.49 -7.76
CA LEU A 50 -3.54 0.72 -9.16
C LEU A 50 -4.78 0.93 -10.02
N LEU A 51 -5.79 0.06 -9.92
CA LEU A 51 -7.04 0.23 -10.66
C LEU A 51 -7.93 1.29 -10.03
N GLY A 52 -8.10 1.29 -8.71
CA GLY A 52 -8.88 2.32 -8.02
C GLY A 52 -8.23 3.70 -8.13
N GLY A 53 -6.94 3.82 -7.78
CA GLY A 53 -6.19 5.06 -7.92
C GLY A 53 -6.06 5.51 -9.39
N GLY A 54 -5.79 4.57 -10.30
CA GLY A 54 -5.74 4.83 -11.74
C GLY A 54 -7.06 5.34 -12.30
N ALA A 55 -8.20 4.73 -11.94
CA ALA A 55 -9.51 5.22 -12.34
C ALA A 55 -9.77 6.66 -11.85
N LEU A 56 -9.36 6.99 -10.62
CA LEU A 56 -9.47 8.36 -10.09
C LEU A 56 -8.58 9.35 -10.86
N LEU A 57 -7.48 8.91 -11.45
CA LEU A 57 -6.65 9.75 -12.33
C LEU A 57 -7.34 10.11 -13.65
N LEU A 58 -8.34 9.36 -14.10
CA LEU A 58 -9.14 9.70 -15.28
C LEU A 58 -10.22 10.76 -14.98
N ALA A 59 -10.52 11.04 -13.71
CA ALA A 59 -11.53 12.04 -13.34
C ALA A 59 -11.19 13.43 -13.86
N HIS A 60 -12.19 14.23 -14.23
CA HIS A 60 -11.97 15.58 -14.75
C HIS A 60 -11.42 16.55 -13.67
N ASN A 61 -11.76 16.31 -12.40
CA ASN A 61 -11.38 17.17 -11.28
C ASN A 61 -9.96 16.89 -10.76
N ARG A 62 -9.15 17.94 -10.66
CA ARG A 62 -7.77 17.92 -10.14
C ARG A 62 -7.67 17.38 -8.71
N SER A 63 -8.68 17.61 -7.88
CA SER A 63 -8.73 17.10 -6.50
C SER A 63 -8.93 15.60 -6.44
N THR A 64 -9.78 15.04 -7.31
CA THR A 64 -9.99 13.58 -7.41
C THR A 64 -8.75 12.88 -7.95
N LYS A 65 -8.11 13.45 -8.97
CA LYS A 65 -6.82 12.95 -9.48
C LYS A 65 -5.77 12.91 -8.38
N ALA A 66 -5.70 13.93 -7.52
CA ALA A 66 -4.75 13.96 -6.41
C ALA A 66 -4.98 12.84 -5.38
N ILE A 67 -6.24 12.48 -5.08
CA ILE A 67 -6.54 11.32 -4.23
C ILE A 67 -6.08 10.02 -4.90
N GLY A 68 -6.35 9.85 -6.20
CA GLY A 68 -5.90 8.69 -6.97
C GLY A 68 -4.38 8.54 -6.97
N LEU A 69 -3.65 9.65 -7.15
CA LEU A 69 -2.19 9.69 -7.02
C LEU A 69 -1.74 9.27 -5.60
N GLY A 70 -2.44 9.78 -4.57
CA GLY A 70 -2.19 9.43 -3.18
C GLY A 70 -2.35 7.94 -2.88
N LEU A 71 -3.35 7.27 -3.45
CA LEU A 71 -3.51 5.81 -3.32
C LEU A 71 -2.32 5.04 -3.89
N ILE A 72 -1.88 5.41 -5.10
CA ILE A 72 -0.75 4.74 -5.78
C ILE A 72 0.55 4.96 -5.01
N ILE A 73 0.79 6.19 -4.55
CA ILE A 73 1.96 6.52 -3.71
C ILE A 73 1.90 5.76 -2.39
N GLY A 74 0.74 5.73 -1.73
CA GLY A 74 0.56 5.00 -0.48
C GLY A 74 0.88 3.50 -0.62
N TRP A 75 0.43 2.88 -1.70
CA TRP A 75 0.77 1.49 -2.03
C TRP A 75 2.27 1.29 -2.24
N ALA A 76 2.91 2.16 -3.02
CA ALA A 76 4.33 2.07 -3.29
C ALA A 76 5.15 2.21 -2.00
N LEU A 77 4.84 3.21 -1.16
CA LEU A 77 5.53 3.43 0.12
C LEU A 77 5.41 2.23 1.05
N ILE A 78 4.20 1.71 1.26
CA ILE A 78 3.98 0.56 2.16
C ILE A 78 4.65 -0.71 1.62
N SER A 79 4.65 -0.90 0.30
CA SER A 79 5.34 -2.03 -0.35
C SER A 79 6.86 -1.95 -0.15
N VAL A 80 7.45 -0.77 -0.35
CA VAL A 80 8.89 -0.54 -0.13
C VAL A 80 9.26 -0.71 1.34
N LEU A 81 8.46 -0.20 2.27
CA LEU A 81 8.71 -0.38 3.71
C LEU A 81 8.62 -1.85 4.12
N SER A 82 7.64 -2.58 3.59
CA SER A 82 7.52 -4.03 3.83
C SER A 82 8.72 -4.79 3.26
N ALA A 83 9.12 -4.48 2.01
CA ALA A 83 10.27 -5.10 1.39
C ALA A 83 11.58 -4.77 2.14
N GLY A 84 11.75 -3.52 2.59
CA GLY A 84 12.90 -3.09 3.39
C GLY A 84 13.00 -3.81 4.73
N TYR A 85 11.86 -4.07 5.38
CA TYR A 85 11.81 -4.92 6.57
C TYR A 85 12.21 -6.37 6.24
N CYS A 86 11.73 -6.92 5.13
CA CYS A 86 12.06 -8.28 4.70
C CYS A 86 13.52 -8.45 4.27
N THR A 87 14.16 -7.42 3.72
CA THR A 87 15.56 -7.47 3.27
C THR A 87 16.55 -7.07 4.36
N GLY A 88 16.09 -6.48 5.46
CA GLY A 88 16.93 -6.11 6.60
C GLY A 88 17.92 -4.98 6.27
N LEU A 89 17.57 -4.05 5.36
CA LEU A 89 18.40 -2.89 5.04
C LEU A 89 18.60 -2.04 6.31
N ASN A 90 19.73 -2.22 6.98
CA ASN A 90 20.03 -1.57 8.25
C ASN A 90 20.86 -0.30 8.02
N PRO A 91 20.36 0.89 8.43
CA PRO A 91 21.09 2.15 8.26
C PRO A 91 22.51 2.18 8.82
N SER A 92 22.82 1.34 9.83
CA SER A 92 24.16 1.30 10.42
C SER A 92 25.23 0.76 9.46
N ASP A 93 24.84 -0.10 8.52
CA ASP A 93 25.79 -0.81 7.65
C ASP A 93 26.33 0.11 6.54
N TYR A 94 25.59 1.16 6.19
CA TYR A 94 25.97 2.15 5.18
C TYR A 94 26.81 3.30 5.73
N ARG A 95 26.96 3.44 7.05
CA ARG A 95 27.71 4.53 7.67
C ARG A 95 29.24 4.31 7.61
N SER A 96 29.68 3.15 7.15
CA SER A 96 31.09 2.73 7.12
C SER A 96 31.76 2.86 5.75
N TYR A 97 31.08 3.48 4.77
CA TYR A 97 31.59 3.88 3.47
C TYR A 97 31.45 5.40 3.30
#